data_AF-A0A0M0J9H9-F1
#
_entry.id   AF-A0A0M0J9H9-F1
#
_cell.length_a   1.000
_cell.length_b   1.000
_cell.length_c   1.000
_cell.angle_alpha   90.00
_cell.angle_beta   90.00
_cell.angle_gamma   90.00
#
_symmetry.space_group_name_H-M   'P 1'
#
loop_
_entity.id
_entity.type
_entity.pdbx_description
1 polymer ?
#
loop_
_entity_poly.entity_id
_entity_poly.type
_entity_poly.pdbx_seq_one_letter_code
_entity_poly.pdbx_strand_id
1 'polypeptide(L)'
;MALDKMADAHMQASDYDLARKVYNNLLEAMRESSGSSHPGYEMTLGKAAYAALQANQPRAAIKGYTELLGIQEAKGPAPKGQEVPTIAGVAQLRVQYAQALAAVGELSDALEQALQAEQAYASEPSLMHSLEHAASLNGVAGVLEKLGRDELAVTYMTKALDAAQAVVSADPEMDPKLVESAQANLNGLKKHVARKQAKQRQREAEAQEL
;
A
#
# COMPACT_ATOMS: atom_id res chain seq x y z
N MET A 1 -25.31 5.64 7.52
CA MET A 1 -25.32 4.24 8.02
C MET A 1 -25.82 3.23 6.99
N ALA A 2 -26.98 3.39 6.35
CA ALA A 2 -27.46 2.41 5.35
C ALA A 2 -26.64 2.40 4.05
N LEU A 3 -26.26 3.57 3.53
CA LEU A 3 -25.51 3.68 2.27
C LEU A 3 -24.02 3.27 2.42
N ASP A 4 -23.39 3.50 3.57
CA ASP A 4 -22.02 3.02 3.86
C ASP A 4 -21.96 1.48 3.84
N LYS A 5 -22.93 0.83 4.51
CA LYS A 5 -23.06 -0.64 4.47
C LYS A 5 -23.34 -1.17 3.07
N MET A 6 -24.09 -0.44 2.25
CA MET A 6 -24.33 -0.81 0.85
C MET A 6 -23.05 -0.71 0.01
N ALA A 7 -22.24 0.33 0.23
CA ALA A 7 -20.94 0.45 -0.43
C ALA A 7 -19.96 -0.65 0.02
N ASP A 8 -19.93 -0.97 1.31
CA ASP A 8 -19.16 -2.10 1.86
C ASP A 8 -19.62 -3.43 1.24
N ALA A 9 -20.92 -3.63 1.05
CA ALA A 9 -21.45 -4.83 0.39
C ALA A 9 -20.99 -4.92 -1.08
N HIS A 10 -21.00 -3.82 -1.82
CA HIS A 10 -20.43 -3.80 -3.18
C HIS A 10 -18.91 -4.06 -3.19
N MET A 11 -18.16 -3.56 -2.19
CA MET A 11 -16.74 -3.90 -2.05
C MET A 11 -16.53 -5.40 -1.86
N GLN A 12 -17.34 -6.04 -1.00
CA GLN A 12 -17.28 -7.49 -0.76
C GLN A 12 -17.68 -8.30 -2.00
N ALA A 13 -18.60 -7.78 -2.82
CA ALA A 13 -18.99 -8.37 -4.09
C ALA A 13 -18.01 -8.08 -5.24
N SER A 14 -16.90 -7.36 -4.98
CA SER A 14 -15.95 -6.88 -5.99
C SER A 14 -16.55 -5.92 -7.04
N ASP A 15 -17.71 -5.33 -6.75
CA ASP A 15 -18.36 -4.30 -7.55
C ASP A 15 -17.74 -2.91 -7.28
N TYR A 16 -16.43 -2.79 -7.48
CA TYR A 16 -15.65 -1.63 -7.04
C TYR A 16 -16.13 -0.30 -7.64
N ASP A 17 -16.61 -0.30 -8.88
CA ASP A 17 -17.19 0.89 -9.51
C ASP A 17 -18.48 1.36 -8.83
N LEU A 18 -19.35 0.42 -8.42
CA LEU A 18 -20.58 0.75 -7.71
C LEU A 18 -20.27 1.19 -6.28
N ALA A 19 -19.39 0.48 -5.58
CA ALA A 19 -18.92 0.88 -4.25
C ALA A 19 -18.39 2.32 -4.26
N ARG A 20 -17.50 2.64 -5.21
CA ARG A 20 -16.94 3.98 -5.37
C ARG A 20 -18.01 5.04 -5.64
N LYS A 21 -18.98 4.77 -6.53
CA LYS A 21 -20.09 5.70 -6.78
C LYS A 21 -20.88 5.99 -5.51
N VAL A 22 -21.20 4.95 -4.73
CA VAL A 22 -21.93 5.12 -3.47
C VAL A 22 -21.08 5.93 -2.48
N TYR A 23 -19.79 5.60 -2.27
CA TYR A 23 -18.91 6.37 -1.39
C TYR A 23 -18.79 7.84 -1.79
N ASN A 24 -18.65 8.14 -3.08
CA ASN A 24 -18.56 9.51 -3.56
C ASN A 24 -19.83 10.32 -3.24
N ASN A 25 -21.02 9.71 -3.40
CA ASN A 25 -22.27 10.35 -3.01
C ASN A 25 -22.34 10.60 -1.49
N LEU A 26 -21.81 9.70 -0.65
CA LEU A 26 -21.69 9.95 0.79
C LEU A 26 -20.75 11.12 1.08
N LEU A 27 -19.60 11.19 0.40
CA LEU A 27 -18.61 12.26 0.61
C LEU A 27 -19.19 13.62 0.28
N GLU A 28 -19.95 13.74 -0.81
CA GLU A 28 -20.65 14.98 -1.17
C GLU A 28 -21.63 15.39 -0.07
N ALA A 29 -22.50 14.48 0.37
CA ALA A 29 -23.46 14.76 1.45
C ALA A 29 -22.78 15.13 2.78
N MET A 30 -21.69 14.44 3.16
CA MET A 30 -20.94 14.71 4.39
C MET A 30 -20.20 16.05 4.33
N ARG A 31 -19.64 16.40 3.17
CA ARG A 31 -18.97 17.68 2.96
C ARG A 31 -19.93 18.84 3.17
N GLU A 32 -21.17 18.71 2.69
CA GLU A 32 -22.23 19.71 2.89
C GLU A 32 -22.75 19.76 4.33
N SER A 33 -22.90 18.62 5.00
CA SER A 33 -23.51 18.57 6.33
C SER A 33 -22.56 18.85 7.50
N SER A 34 -21.32 18.37 7.40
CA SER A 34 -20.41 18.24 8.55
C SER A 34 -18.97 18.66 8.24
N GLY A 35 -18.68 18.96 6.98
CA GLY A 35 -17.35 19.38 6.51
C GLY A 35 -16.34 18.23 6.39
N SER A 36 -15.23 18.51 5.70
CA SER A 36 -14.21 17.52 5.35
C SER A 36 -13.32 17.07 6.52
N SER A 37 -13.38 17.73 7.68
CA SER A 37 -12.57 17.37 8.86
C SER A 37 -13.25 16.38 9.81
N HIS A 38 -14.50 15.98 9.50
CA HIS A 38 -15.27 15.06 10.33
C HIS A 38 -14.73 13.62 10.19
N PRO A 39 -14.54 12.85 11.28
CA PRO A 39 -13.97 11.49 11.22
C PRO A 39 -14.69 10.54 10.24
N GLY A 40 -16.02 10.67 10.14
CA GLY A 40 -16.80 9.91 9.17
C GLY A 40 -16.49 10.24 7.70
N TYR A 41 -16.11 11.48 7.39
CA TYR A 41 -15.68 11.89 6.06
C TYR A 41 -14.32 11.25 5.72
N GLU A 42 -13.34 11.32 6.62
CA GLU A 42 -12.02 10.71 6.43
C GLU A 42 -12.10 9.20 6.20
N MET A 43 -12.89 8.50 7.02
CA MET A 43 -13.08 7.06 6.86
C MET A 43 -13.71 6.73 5.51
N THR A 44 -14.75 7.47 5.11
CA THR A 44 -15.41 7.29 3.81
C THR A 44 -14.46 7.60 2.66
N LEU A 45 -13.60 8.61 2.80
CA LEU A 45 -12.63 9.02 1.79
C LEU A 45 -11.58 7.94 1.57
N GLY A 46 -11.08 7.33 2.65
CA GLY A 46 -10.14 6.21 2.57
C GLY A 46 -10.76 5.01 1.86
N LYS A 47 -12.00 4.65 2.20
CA LYS A 47 -12.75 3.58 1.52
C LYS A 47 -12.98 3.89 0.04
N ALA A 48 -13.33 5.14 -0.31
CA ALA A 48 -13.52 5.57 -1.70
C ALA A 48 -12.22 5.49 -2.52
N ALA A 49 -11.10 5.93 -1.94
CA ALA A 49 -9.79 5.87 -2.57
C ALA A 49 -9.35 4.42 -2.79
N TYR A 50 -9.59 3.54 -1.81
CA TYR A 50 -9.32 2.11 -1.94
C TYR A 50 -10.20 1.46 -3.00
N ALA A 51 -11.50 1.75 -3.02
CA ALA A 51 -12.42 1.27 -4.06
C ALA A 51 -11.95 1.72 -5.46
N ALA A 52 -11.49 2.96 -5.61
CA ALA A 52 -10.93 3.45 -6.86
C ALA A 52 -9.66 2.70 -7.29
N LEU A 53 -8.78 2.35 -6.34
CA LEU A 53 -7.59 1.55 -6.63
C LEU A 53 -7.99 0.14 -7.11
N GLN A 54 -8.94 -0.51 -6.45
CA GLN A 54 -9.45 -1.83 -6.85
C GLN A 54 -10.18 -1.81 -8.19
N ALA A 55 -10.85 -0.69 -8.52
CA ALA A 55 -11.48 -0.45 -9.83
C ALA A 55 -10.47 -0.10 -10.95
N ASN A 56 -9.16 -0.24 -10.70
CA ASN A 56 -8.10 0.15 -11.63
C ASN A 56 -8.19 1.62 -12.09
N GLN A 57 -8.57 2.52 -11.17
CA GLN A 57 -8.66 3.96 -11.37
C GLN A 57 -7.61 4.68 -10.50
N PRO A 58 -6.31 4.45 -10.75
CA PRO A 58 -5.25 4.89 -9.83
C PRO A 58 -5.18 6.41 -9.67
N ARG A 59 -5.53 7.20 -10.70
CA ARG A 59 -5.59 8.67 -10.58
C ARG A 59 -6.68 9.15 -9.61
N ALA A 60 -7.82 8.47 -9.56
CA ALA A 60 -8.87 8.80 -8.59
C ALA A 60 -8.45 8.39 -7.16
N ALA A 61 -7.78 7.24 -7.03
CA ALA A 61 -7.22 6.79 -5.76
C ALA A 61 -6.16 7.77 -5.23
N ILE A 62 -5.21 8.20 -6.08
CA ILE A 62 -4.19 9.22 -5.77
C ILE A 62 -4.86 10.46 -5.19
N LYS A 63 -5.84 11.04 -5.89
CA LYS A 63 -6.56 12.22 -5.41
C LYS A 63 -7.16 12.02 -4.01
N GLY A 64 -7.80 10.87 -3.78
CA GLY A 64 -8.41 10.55 -2.48
C GLY A 64 -7.37 10.40 -1.36
N TYR A 65 -6.25 9.70 -1.62
CA TYR A 65 -5.19 9.54 -0.63
C TYR A 65 -4.44 10.84 -0.34
N THR A 66 -4.18 11.68 -1.35
CA THR A 66 -3.59 13.01 -1.16
C THR A 66 -4.47 13.87 -0.26
N GLU A 67 -5.78 13.92 -0.50
CA GLU A 67 -6.72 14.68 0.33
C GLU A 67 -6.76 14.14 1.76
N LEU A 68 -6.82 12.81 1.92
CA LEU A 68 -6.88 12.17 3.23
C LEU A 68 -5.61 12.39 4.05
N LEU A 69 -4.42 12.26 3.44
CA LEU A 69 -3.15 12.57 4.09
C LEU A 69 -3.06 14.04 4.48
N GLY A 70 -3.49 14.95 3.60
CA GLY A 70 -3.52 16.38 3.90
C GLY A 70 -4.41 16.72 5.11
N ILE A 71 -5.55 16.04 5.25
CA ILE A 71 -6.42 16.18 6.43
C ILE A 71 -5.72 15.66 7.69
N GLN A 72 -5.06 14.50 7.61
CA GLN A 72 -4.32 13.92 8.75
C GLN A 72 -3.15 14.79 9.19
N GLU A 73 -2.39 15.33 8.24
CA GLU A 73 -1.25 16.22 8.49
C GLU A 73 -1.71 17.55 9.11
N ALA A 74 -2.80 18.13 8.61
CA ALA A 74 -3.36 19.38 9.14
C ALA A 74 -3.87 19.25 10.58
N LYS A 75 -4.32 18.07 11.00
CA LYS A 75 -4.74 17.80 12.38
C LYS A 75 -3.57 17.69 13.35
N GLY A 76 -2.37 17.39 12.86
CA GLY A 76 -1.19 17.11 13.68
C GLY A 76 -1.36 15.85 14.55
N PRO A 77 -0.41 15.60 15.48
CA PRO A 77 -0.56 14.51 16.44
C PRO A 77 -1.77 14.78 17.33
N ALA A 78 -2.71 13.84 17.38
CA ALA A 78 -3.95 14.01 18.12
C ALA A 78 -3.69 14.29 19.62
N PRO A 79 -4.48 15.17 20.26
CA PRO A 79 -4.46 15.32 21.71
C PRO A 79 -4.75 13.99 22.40
N LYS A 80 -4.11 13.75 23.56
CA LYS A 80 -4.38 12.55 24.39
C LYS A 80 -5.90 12.41 24.62
N GLY A 81 -6.48 11.29 24.19
CA GLY A 81 -7.89 10.93 24.43
C GLY A 81 -8.84 11.13 23.25
N GLN A 82 -8.36 11.56 22.08
CA GLN A 82 -9.14 11.47 20.82
C GLN A 82 -8.72 10.24 20.02
N GLU A 83 -9.64 9.70 19.20
CA GLU A 83 -9.31 8.66 18.22
C GLU A 83 -8.30 9.22 17.21
N VAL A 84 -7.03 8.87 17.41
CA VAL A 84 -5.94 9.13 16.49
C VAL A 84 -6.08 8.15 15.32
N PRO A 85 -5.81 8.53 14.06
CA PRO A 85 -5.47 7.54 13.04
C PRO A 85 -4.37 6.65 13.61
N THR A 86 -4.63 5.34 13.75
CA THR A 86 -3.62 4.44 14.30
C THR A 86 -2.39 4.45 13.38
N ILE A 87 -1.20 4.27 13.95
CA ILE A 87 0.04 4.18 13.16
C ILE A 87 -0.11 3.14 12.05
N ALA A 88 -0.76 2.00 12.36
CA ALA A 88 -1.12 0.97 11.40
C ALA A 88 -2.03 1.49 10.26
N GLY A 89 -3.06 2.27 10.57
CA GLY A 89 -3.98 2.82 9.58
C GLY A 89 -3.31 3.81 8.62
N VAL A 90 -2.45 4.69 9.14
CA VAL A 90 -1.67 5.62 8.30
C VAL A 90 -0.66 4.85 7.44
N ALA A 91 0.03 3.87 8.01
CA ALA A 91 0.97 3.03 7.26
C ALA A 91 0.28 2.29 6.11
N GLN A 92 -0.87 1.65 6.38
CA GLN A 92 -1.66 0.96 5.37
C GLN A 92 -2.12 1.91 4.24
N LEU A 93 -2.58 3.11 4.61
CA LEU A 93 -2.96 4.13 3.63
C LEU A 93 -1.77 4.48 2.71
N ARG A 94 -0.59 4.69 3.29
CA ARG A 94 0.62 5.03 2.52
C ARG A 94 1.05 3.89 1.59
N VAL A 95 0.88 2.63 1.98
CA VAL A 95 1.08 1.47 1.07
C VAL A 95 0.14 1.54 -0.12
N GLN A 96 -1.16 1.78 0.11
CA GLN A 96 -2.15 1.85 -0.97
C GLN A 96 -1.91 3.07 -1.88
N TYR A 97 -1.47 4.18 -1.30
CA TYR A 97 -1.10 5.37 -2.07
C TYR A 97 0.13 5.11 -2.95
N ALA A 98 1.17 4.47 -2.40
CA ALA A 98 2.33 4.04 -3.15
C ALA A 98 1.97 3.13 -4.33
N GLN A 99 1.04 2.19 -4.12
CA GLN A 99 0.54 1.32 -5.20
C GLN A 99 -0.13 2.13 -6.33
N ALA A 100 -0.96 3.12 -5.97
CA ALA A 100 -1.63 3.97 -6.94
C ALA A 100 -0.63 4.83 -7.75
N LEU A 101 0.35 5.44 -7.07
CA LEU A 101 1.43 6.21 -7.70
C LEU A 101 2.27 5.34 -8.64
N ALA A 102 2.64 4.13 -8.20
CA ALA A 102 3.40 3.19 -9.00
C ALA A 102 2.63 2.66 -10.22
N ALA A 103 1.30 2.67 -10.18
CA ALA A 103 0.45 2.28 -11.32
C ALA A 103 0.40 3.36 -12.41
N VAL A 104 0.61 4.64 -12.07
CA VAL A 104 0.69 5.75 -13.04
C VAL A 104 2.12 6.12 -13.44
N GLY A 105 3.12 5.42 -12.91
CA GLY A 105 4.55 5.64 -13.22
C GLY A 105 5.23 6.69 -12.35
N GLU A 106 4.57 7.22 -11.32
CA GLU A 106 5.12 8.18 -10.35
C GLU A 106 5.96 7.43 -9.30
N LEU A 107 7.03 6.76 -9.76
CA LEU A 107 7.77 5.77 -8.97
C LEU A 107 8.58 6.38 -7.81
N SER A 108 9.06 7.61 -7.95
CA SER A 108 9.79 8.31 -6.88
C SER A 108 8.87 8.61 -5.70
N ASP A 109 7.69 9.16 -5.98
CA ASP A 109 6.69 9.47 -4.96
C ASP A 109 6.11 8.19 -4.36
N ALA A 110 5.91 7.15 -5.19
CA ALA A 110 5.53 5.83 -4.70
C ALA A 110 6.55 5.27 -3.70
N LEU A 111 7.85 5.42 -3.98
CA LEU A 111 8.91 4.96 -3.08
C LEU A 111 8.91 5.74 -1.78
N GLU A 112 8.72 7.06 -1.83
CA GLU A 112 8.62 7.89 -0.63
C GLU A 112 7.48 7.42 0.27
N GLN A 113 6.28 7.24 -0.28
CA GLN A 113 5.12 6.78 0.49
C GLN A 113 5.33 5.38 1.08
N ALA A 114 5.91 4.46 0.30
CA ALA A 114 6.20 3.10 0.77
C ALA A 114 7.24 3.09 1.91
N LEU A 115 8.27 3.94 1.84
CA LEU A 115 9.28 4.07 2.90
C LEU A 115 8.73 4.74 4.17
N GLN A 116 7.81 5.69 4.03
CA GLN A 116 7.11 6.27 5.18
C GLN A 116 6.19 5.25 5.87
N ALA A 117 5.54 4.36 5.09
CA ALA A 117 4.79 3.23 5.66
C ALA A 117 5.70 2.27 6.43
N GLU A 118 6.84 1.90 5.83
CA GLU A 118 7.86 1.07 6.47
C GLU A 118 8.35 1.68 7.79
N GLN A 119 8.64 2.99 7.80
CA GLN A 119 9.06 3.68 9.01
C GLN A 119 8.01 3.63 10.12
N ALA A 120 6.73 3.75 9.76
CA ALA A 120 5.62 3.66 10.70
C ALA A 120 5.47 2.24 11.29
N TYR A 121 5.61 1.20 10.47
CA TYR A 121 5.63 -0.18 10.96
C TYR A 121 6.86 -0.43 11.86
N ALA A 122 8.02 0.08 11.50
CA ALA A 122 9.26 -0.08 12.26
C ALA A 122 9.28 0.70 13.59
N SER A 123 8.49 1.77 13.71
CA SER A 123 8.42 2.55 14.96
C SER A 123 7.62 1.88 16.07
N GLU A 124 6.80 0.88 15.75
CA GLU A 124 5.92 0.19 16.69
C GLU A 124 6.20 -1.31 16.73
N PRO A 125 6.84 -1.84 17.79
CA PRO A 125 7.21 -3.25 17.88
C PRO A 125 6.05 -4.23 17.69
N SER A 126 4.83 -3.84 18.09
CA SER A 126 3.62 -4.65 17.91
C SER A 126 3.18 -4.78 16.45
N LEU A 127 3.67 -3.90 15.56
CA LEU A 127 3.34 -3.90 14.14
C LEU A 127 4.45 -4.49 13.26
N MET A 128 5.68 -4.57 13.78
CA MET A 128 6.88 -5.05 13.05
C MET A 128 6.80 -6.48 12.51
N HIS A 129 5.91 -7.32 13.05
CA HIS A 129 5.71 -8.69 12.56
C HIS A 129 4.23 -8.93 12.29
N SER A 130 3.61 -7.98 11.59
CA SER A 130 2.24 -8.09 11.09
C SER A 130 2.21 -8.51 9.61
N LEU A 131 1.08 -9.06 9.16
CA LEU A 131 0.87 -9.38 7.74
C LEU A 131 0.90 -8.10 6.89
N GLU A 132 0.37 -7.01 7.43
CA GLU A 132 0.36 -5.70 6.79
C GLU A 132 1.78 -5.16 6.59
N HIS A 133 2.66 -5.34 7.56
CA HIS A 133 4.07 -4.99 7.42
C HIS A 133 4.78 -5.83 6.35
N ALA A 134 4.56 -7.15 6.34
CA ALA A 134 5.11 -8.04 5.30
C ALA A 134 4.63 -7.64 3.89
N ALA A 135 3.35 -7.27 3.76
CA ALA A 135 2.78 -6.77 2.51
C ALA A 135 3.37 -5.40 2.10
N SER A 136 3.60 -4.50 3.07
CA SER A 136 4.26 -3.21 2.86
C SER A 136 5.68 -3.39 2.29
N LEU A 137 6.48 -4.26 2.90
CA LEU A 137 7.84 -4.59 2.46
C LEU A 137 7.88 -5.14 1.03
N ASN A 138 6.92 -6.01 0.68
CA ASN A 138 6.74 -6.50 -0.68
C ASN A 138 6.41 -5.35 -1.66
N GLY A 139 5.52 -4.44 -1.27
CA GLY A 139 5.22 -3.23 -2.02
C GLY A 139 6.44 -2.36 -2.28
N VAL A 140 7.27 -2.09 -1.26
CA VAL A 140 8.54 -1.36 -1.39
C VAL A 140 9.46 -2.06 -2.40
N ALA A 141 9.60 -3.38 -2.30
CA ALA A 141 10.41 -4.16 -3.23
C ALA A 141 9.94 -4.02 -4.68
N GLY A 142 8.62 -4.07 -4.93
CA GLY A 142 8.06 -3.88 -6.26
C GLY A 142 8.33 -2.49 -6.85
N VAL A 143 8.27 -1.43 -6.05
CA VAL A 143 8.60 -0.06 -6.51
C VAL A 143 10.10 0.06 -6.81
N LEU A 144 10.96 -0.49 -5.95
CA LEU A 144 12.41 -0.50 -6.15
C LEU A 144 12.82 -1.24 -7.43
N GLU A 145 12.20 -2.38 -7.73
CA GLU A 145 12.44 -3.13 -8.96
C GLU A 145 12.07 -2.31 -10.21
N LYS A 146 10.90 -1.66 -10.20
CA LYS A 146 10.49 -0.75 -11.30
C LYS A 146 11.44 0.44 -11.49
N LEU A 147 12.05 0.93 -10.41
CA LEU A 147 13.10 1.96 -10.45
C LEU A 147 14.47 1.43 -10.89
N GLY A 148 14.59 0.12 -11.10
CA GLY A 148 15.85 -0.55 -11.43
C GLY A 148 16.83 -0.69 -10.27
N ARG A 149 16.38 -0.47 -9.04
CA ARG A 149 17.16 -0.64 -7.81
C ARG A 149 17.08 -2.10 -7.34
N ASP A 150 17.52 -3.00 -8.20
CA ASP A 150 17.23 -4.43 -8.12
C ASP A 150 17.79 -5.10 -6.83
N GLU A 151 18.98 -4.72 -6.38
CA GLU A 151 19.58 -5.26 -5.15
C GLU A 151 18.79 -4.87 -3.89
N LEU A 152 18.32 -3.62 -3.85
CA LEU A 152 17.46 -3.14 -2.77
C LEU A 152 16.10 -3.82 -2.83
N ALA A 153 15.53 -4.04 -4.02
CA ALA A 153 14.29 -4.79 -4.18
C ALA A 153 14.40 -6.20 -3.58
N VAL A 154 15.50 -6.92 -3.87
CA VAL A 154 15.76 -8.26 -3.28
C VAL A 154 15.91 -8.18 -1.76
N THR A 155 16.56 -7.14 -1.25
CA THR A 155 16.70 -6.90 0.19
C THR A 155 15.34 -6.75 0.87
N TYR A 156 14.47 -5.89 0.33
CA TYR A 156 13.14 -5.66 0.89
C TYR A 156 12.23 -6.88 0.76
N MET A 157 12.31 -7.62 -0.34
CA MET A 157 11.56 -8.86 -0.51
C MET A 157 12.04 -9.96 0.46
N THR A 158 13.32 -9.96 0.83
CA THR A 158 13.85 -10.85 1.88
C THR A 158 13.29 -10.47 3.25
N LYS A 159 13.25 -9.18 3.59
CA LYS A 159 12.59 -8.71 4.82
C LYS A 159 11.10 -9.10 4.87
N ALA A 160 10.40 -9.02 3.74
CA ALA A 160 9.00 -9.43 3.65
C ALA A 160 8.81 -10.92 3.99
N LEU A 161 9.71 -11.78 3.51
CA LEU A 161 9.75 -13.20 3.87
C LEU A 161 10.04 -13.39 5.37
N ASP A 162 11.02 -12.68 5.92
CA ASP A 162 11.37 -12.76 7.34
C ASP A 162 10.18 -12.35 8.24
N ALA A 163 9.46 -11.28 7.86
CA ALA A 163 8.26 -10.84 8.56
C ALA A 163 7.13 -11.88 8.49
N ALA A 164 6.88 -12.47 7.31
CA ALA A 164 5.90 -13.54 7.16
C ALA A 164 6.26 -14.79 7.99
N GLN A 165 7.55 -15.15 8.04
CA GLN A 165 8.03 -16.25 8.86
C GLN A 165 7.82 -15.97 10.35
N ALA A 166 8.09 -14.75 10.80
CA ALA A 166 7.87 -14.34 12.18
C ALA A 166 6.38 -14.40 12.57
N VAL A 167 5.47 -13.99 11.69
CA VAL A 167 4.01 -14.10 11.91
C VAL A 167 3.62 -15.56 12.15
N VAL A 168 3.98 -16.46 11.23
CA VAL A 168 3.60 -17.88 11.32
C VAL A 168 4.28 -18.58 12.51
N SER A 169 5.49 -18.18 12.87
CA SER A 169 6.18 -18.72 14.05
C SER A 169 5.56 -18.24 15.37
N ALA A 170 5.00 -17.03 15.41
CA ALA A 170 4.33 -16.49 16.58
C ALA A 170 2.91 -17.05 16.77
N ASP A 171 2.24 -17.43 15.69
CA ASP A 171 0.89 -18.00 15.69
C ASP A 171 0.83 -19.27 14.82
N PRO A 172 0.90 -20.47 15.43
CA PRO A 172 0.82 -21.73 14.71
C PRO A 172 -0.52 -21.99 13.98
N GLU A 173 -1.57 -21.22 14.26
CA GLU A 173 -2.85 -21.31 13.52
C GLU A 173 -2.81 -20.54 12.20
N MET A 174 -1.82 -19.66 12.00
CA MET A 174 -1.62 -18.95 10.73
C MET A 174 -1.29 -19.91 9.59
N ASP A 175 -1.84 -19.63 8.41
CA ASP A 175 -1.63 -20.46 7.22
C ASP A 175 -0.14 -20.45 6.80
N PRO A 176 0.58 -21.58 6.84
CA PRO A 176 1.98 -21.65 6.45
C PRO A 176 2.21 -21.27 4.98
N LYS A 177 1.18 -21.30 4.12
CA LYS A 177 1.27 -20.85 2.72
C LYS A 177 1.65 -19.38 2.57
N LEU A 178 1.51 -18.58 3.63
CA LEU A 178 1.99 -17.20 3.65
C LEU A 178 3.50 -17.13 3.43
N VAL A 179 4.26 -18.01 4.11
CA VAL A 179 5.71 -18.12 3.94
C VAL A 179 6.06 -18.65 2.56
N GLU A 180 5.33 -19.66 2.08
CA GLU A 180 5.53 -20.21 0.73
C GLU A 180 5.34 -19.13 -0.36
N SER A 181 4.31 -18.31 -0.21
CA SER A 181 4.00 -17.20 -1.13
C SER A 181 5.08 -16.12 -1.11
N ALA A 182 5.53 -15.71 0.08
CA ALA A 182 6.63 -14.76 0.21
C ALA A 182 7.95 -15.31 -0.39
N GLN A 183 8.23 -16.59 -0.17
CA GLN A 183 9.39 -17.27 -0.74
C GLN A 183 9.32 -17.36 -2.27
N ALA A 184 8.14 -17.65 -2.82
CA ALA A 184 7.90 -17.67 -4.26
C ALA A 184 8.12 -16.28 -4.88
N ASN A 185 7.64 -15.22 -4.24
CA ASN A 185 7.86 -13.83 -4.67
C ASN A 185 9.36 -13.48 -4.69
N LEU A 186 10.10 -13.81 -3.62
CA LEU A 186 11.55 -13.61 -3.55
C LEU A 186 12.30 -14.35 -4.67
N ASN A 187 11.95 -15.60 -4.91
CA ASN A 187 12.56 -16.41 -5.95
C ASN A 187 12.25 -15.87 -7.36
N GLY A 188 11.00 -15.47 -7.58
CA GLY A 188 10.55 -14.83 -8.81
C GLY A 188 11.33 -13.54 -9.11
N LEU A 189 11.45 -12.66 -8.11
CA LEU A 189 12.20 -11.42 -8.20
C LEU A 189 13.69 -11.67 -8.51
N LYS A 190 14.35 -12.55 -7.75
CA LYS A 190 15.76 -12.91 -7.99
C LYS A 190 15.99 -13.41 -9.42
N LYS A 191 15.08 -14.25 -9.92
CA LYS A 191 15.13 -14.77 -11.30
C LYS A 191 14.92 -13.65 -12.33
N HIS A 192 14.00 -12.73 -12.08
CA HIS A 192 13.76 -11.58 -12.94
C HIS A 192 15.00 -10.68 -13.02
N VAL A 193 15.55 -10.29 -11.88
CA VAL A 193 16.76 -9.47 -11.75
C VAL A 193 17.95 -10.11 -12.47
N ALA A 194 18.21 -11.40 -12.24
CA ALA A 194 19.31 -12.11 -12.89
C ALA A 194 19.19 -12.09 -14.43
N ARG A 195 17.97 -12.27 -14.96
CA ARG A 195 17.70 -12.18 -16.41
C ARG A 195 17.93 -10.78 -16.95
N LYS A 196 17.50 -9.75 -16.23
CA LYS A 196 17.67 -8.34 -16.60
C LYS A 196 19.16 -7.96 -16.66
N GLN A 197 19.93 -8.34 -15.64
CA GLN A 197 21.38 -8.12 -15.60
C GLN A 197 22.12 -8.88 -16.70
N ALA A 198 21.74 -10.13 -16.99
CA ALA A 198 22.34 -10.89 -18.08
C ALA A 198 22.12 -10.21 -19.45
N LYS A 199 20.91 -9.72 -19.72
CA LYS A 199 20.61 -8.95 -20.93
C LYS A 199 21.40 -7.63 -21.01
N GLN A 200 21.56 -6.94 -19.88
CA GLN A 200 22.34 -5.71 -19.82
C GLN A 200 23.82 -5.97 -20.16
N ARG A 201 24.43 -6.99 -19.55
CA ARG A 201 25.81 -7.39 -19.85
C ARG A 201 26.02 -7.77 -21.31
N GLN A 202 25.05 -8.47 -21.92
CA GLN A 202 25.12 -8.81 -23.34
C GLN A 202 25.14 -7.55 -24.22
N ARG A 203 24.25 -6.59 -23.95
CA ARG A 203 24.20 -5.32 -24.70
C ARG A 203 25.47 -4.50 -24.55
N GLU A 204 26.06 -4.49 -23.35
CA GLU A 204 27.33 -3.79 -23.08
C GLU A 204 28.49 -4.43 -23.83
N ALA A 205 28.55 -5.77 -23.91
CA ALA A 205 29.56 -6.47 -24.70
C ALA A 205 29.43 -6.18 -26.20
N GLU A 206 28.21 -6.26 -26.75
CA GLU A 206 27.93 -5.97 -28.17
C GLU A 206 28.30 -4.51 -28.54
N ALA A 207 28.13 -3.56 -27.60
CA ALA A 207 28.48 -2.15 -27.82
C ALA A 207 29.99 -1.87 -27.77
N GLN A 208 30.79 -2.76 -27.18
CA GLN A 208 32.26 -2.63 -27.11
C GLN A 208 32.97 -3.23 -28.34
N GLU A 209 32.25 -4.01 -29.16
CA GLU A 209 32.77 -4.66 -30.37
C GLU A 209 32.49 -3.84 -31.67
N LEU A 210 31.82 -2.69 -31.55
CA LEU A 210 31.49 -1.74 -32.65
C LEU A 210 32.41 -0.50 -32.61
#